data_AF-A0A2N5YTL4-F1
#
_entry.id   AF-A0A2N5YTL4-F1
#
_cell.length_a   1.000
_cell.length_b   1.000
_cell.length_c   1.000
_cell.angle_alpha   90.00
_cell.angle_beta   90.00
_cell.angle_gamma   90.00
#
_symmetry.space_group_name_H-M   'P 1'
#
loop_
_entity.id
_entity.type
_entity.pdbx_description
1 polymer ?
#
loop_
_entity_poly.entity_id
_entity_poly.type
_entity_poly.pdbx_seq_one_letter_code
_entity_poly.pdbx_strand_id
1 'polypeptide(L)'
;MGNAANYYAGVCYMHLGKYETAIEYFEDFDSDDPMVGAMSINLIGDAYMELGDMEEALDHYLEAAEQADNEFLSPVFLMKAGQTYELMNNYQEAINVYKRIESEFYNTQQQRDIEKYIKRCEMKQ
;
A
#
# COMPACT_ATOMS: atom_id res chain seq x y z
N MET A 1 18.27 0.26 -20.51
CA MET A 1 17.65 -1.03 -20.91
C MET A 1 17.43 -2.01 -19.75
N GLY A 2 17.78 -1.67 -18.49
CA GLY A 2 17.54 -2.55 -17.33
C GLY A 2 16.26 -2.25 -16.53
N ASN A 3 15.68 -1.05 -16.69
CA ASN A 3 14.61 -0.57 -15.82
C ASN A 3 13.42 -1.53 -15.68
N ALA A 4 12.70 -1.86 -16.76
CA ALA A 4 11.59 -2.83 -16.67
C ALA A 4 12.05 -4.24 -16.22
N ALA A 5 13.31 -4.63 -16.47
CA ALA A 5 13.84 -5.90 -15.99
C ALA A 5 14.01 -5.92 -14.47
N ASN A 6 14.33 -4.78 -13.86
CA ASN A 6 14.39 -4.63 -12.41
C ASN A 6 13.01 -4.89 -11.78
N TYR A 7 11.94 -4.29 -12.31
CA TYR A 7 10.58 -4.56 -11.84
C TYR A 7 10.23 -6.06 -11.88
N TYR A 8 10.47 -6.73 -13.02
CA TYR A 8 10.18 -8.16 -13.13
C TYR A 8 11.07 -9.01 -12.22
N ALA A 9 12.34 -8.65 -12.05
CA ALA A 9 13.24 -9.32 -11.12
C ALA A 9 12.72 -9.19 -9.68
N GLY A 10 12.32 -7.99 -9.25
CA GLY A 10 11.71 -7.74 -7.95
C GLY A 10 10.48 -8.64 -7.73
N VAL A 11 9.55 -8.70 -8.69
CA VAL A 11 8.38 -9.58 -8.63
C VAL A 11 8.78 -11.07 -8.51
N CYS A 12 9.79 -11.51 -9.26
CA CYS A 12 10.31 -12.87 -9.12
C CYS A 12 10.88 -13.13 -7.72
N TYR A 13 11.61 -12.19 -7.14
CA TYR A 13 12.16 -12.32 -5.79
C TYR A 13 11.08 -12.29 -4.70
N MET A 14 10.02 -11.51 -4.88
CA MET A 14 8.81 -11.57 -4.03
C MET A 14 8.23 -12.99 -3.99
N HIS A 15 8.03 -13.61 -5.17
CA HIS A 15 7.51 -14.98 -5.25
C HIS A 15 8.44 -16.05 -4.66
N LEU A 16 9.74 -15.76 -4.57
CA LEU A 16 10.73 -16.63 -3.96
C LEU A 16 10.88 -16.39 -2.45
N GLY A 17 10.15 -15.43 -1.86
CA GLY A 17 10.25 -15.05 -0.45
C GLY A 17 11.57 -14.36 -0.10
N LYS A 18 12.23 -13.75 -1.10
CA LYS A 18 13.48 -13.00 -0.93
C LYS A 18 13.17 -11.51 -0.95
N TYR A 19 12.53 -11.05 0.12
CA TYR A 19 11.90 -9.74 0.16
C TYR A 19 12.91 -8.59 0.15
N GLU A 20 14.04 -8.70 0.88
CA GLU A 20 15.09 -7.67 0.86
C GLU A 20 15.67 -7.51 -0.54
N THR A 21 15.95 -8.61 -1.23
CA THR A 21 16.41 -8.57 -2.62
C THR A 21 15.35 -7.98 -3.55
N ALA A 22 14.07 -8.28 -3.31
CA ALA A 22 12.99 -7.70 -4.11
C ALA A 22 12.94 -6.18 -3.98
N ILE A 23 13.10 -5.66 -2.75
CA ILE A 23 13.16 -4.22 -2.46
C ILE A 23 14.29 -3.57 -3.25
N GLU A 24 15.52 -4.10 -3.21
CA GLU A 24 16.66 -3.57 -3.98
C GLU A 24 16.32 -3.41 -5.48
N TYR A 25 15.65 -4.41 -6.07
CA TYR A 25 15.24 -4.33 -7.47
C TYR A 25 14.09 -3.35 -7.73
N PHE A 26 13.17 -3.16 -6.79
CA PHE A 26 12.09 -2.18 -6.95
C PHE A 26 12.57 -0.74 -6.72
N GLU A 27 13.55 -0.51 -5.86
CA GLU A 27 14.20 0.80 -5.66
C GLU A 27 15.02 1.22 -6.87
N ASP A 28 15.67 0.26 -7.54
CA ASP A 28 16.38 0.47 -8.81
C ASP A 28 15.43 0.59 -10.03
N PHE A 29 14.11 0.50 -9.82
CA PHE A 29 13.10 0.72 -10.85
C PHE A 29 12.51 2.12 -10.75
N ASP A 30 12.46 2.82 -11.89
CA ASP A 30 11.87 4.16 -11.98
C ASP A 30 10.85 4.22 -13.13
N SER A 31 9.78 4.99 -12.98
CA SER A 31 8.77 5.12 -14.02
C SER A 31 8.15 6.50 -14.05
N ASP A 32 8.15 7.12 -15.23
CA ASP A 32 7.40 8.35 -15.49
C ASP A 32 5.88 8.14 -15.49
N ASP A 33 5.41 6.88 -15.53
CA ASP A 33 3.99 6.55 -15.41
C ASP A 33 3.60 6.49 -13.92
N PRO A 34 2.73 7.39 -13.43
CA PRO A 34 2.40 7.46 -12.01
C PRO A 34 1.75 6.18 -11.48
N MET A 35 0.96 5.47 -12.30
CA MET A 35 0.34 4.21 -11.88
C MET A 35 1.37 3.10 -11.73
N VAL A 36 2.31 3.00 -12.67
CA VAL A 36 3.38 1.99 -12.62
C VAL A 36 4.35 2.29 -11.48
N GLY A 37 4.74 3.55 -11.30
CA GLY A 37 5.55 3.99 -10.16
C GLY A 37 4.89 3.67 -8.82
N ALA A 38 3.62 4.03 -8.65
CA ALA A 38 2.86 3.73 -7.44
C ALA A 38 2.73 2.23 -7.17
N MET A 39 2.57 1.40 -8.21
CA MET A 39 2.56 -0.05 -8.04
C MET A 39 3.91 -0.59 -7.54
N SER A 40 5.03 -0.06 -8.04
CA SER A 40 6.37 -0.45 -7.55
C SER A 40 6.54 -0.08 -6.08
N ILE A 41 6.15 1.13 -5.68
CA ILE A 41 6.20 1.59 -4.28
C ILE A 41 5.33 0.69 -3.39
N ASN A 42 4.11 0.33 -3.84
CA ASN A 42 3.27 -0.63 -3.10
C ASN A 42 3.96 -2.00 -2.96
N LEU A 43 4.67 -2.49 -3.97
CA LEU A 43 5.36 -3.78 -3.89
C LEU A 43 6.53 -3.76 -2.90
N ILE A 44 7.19 -2.61 -2.74
CA ILE A 44 8.17 -2.40 -1.66
C ILE A 44 7.46 -2.47 -0.30
N GLY A 45 6.31 -1.81 -0.15
CA GLY A 45 5.50 -1.91 1.08
C GLY A 45 5.04 -3.34 1.38
N ASP A 46 4.64 -4.09 0.36
CA ASP A 46 4.29 -5.51 0.47
C ASP A 46 5.50 -6.35 0.94
N ALA A 47 6.71 -6.05 0.45
CA ALA A 47 7.93 -6.73 0.87
C ALA A 47 8.27 -6.44 2.33
N TYR A 48 8.18 -5.18 2.78
CA TYR A 48 8.40 -4.81 4.19
C TYR A 48 7.37 -5.47 5.11
N MET A 49 6.10 -5.56 4.69
CA MET A 49 5.06 -6.24 5.45
C MET A 49 5.41 -7.73 5.66
N GLU A 50 5.91 -8.40 4.62
CA GLU A 50 6.35 -9.79 4.69
C GLU A 50 7.60 -9.99 5.57
N LEU A 51 8.46 -8.97 5.67
CA LEU A 51 9.58 -8.93 6.61
C LEU A 51 9.14 -8.63 8.05
N GLY A 52 7.88 -8.26 8.26
CA GLY A 52 7.32 -7.88 9.55
C GLY A 52 7.60 -6.43 9.94
N ASP A 53 8.17 -5.62 9.04
CA ASP A 53 8.38 -4.19 9.25
C ASP A 53 7.12 -3.42 8.84
N MET A 54 6.19 -3.31 9.79
CA MET A 54 4.89 -2.67 9.55
C MET A 54 5.00 -1.15 9.40
N GLU A 55 6.03 -0.52 9.97
CA GLU A 55 6.23 0.93 9.88
C GLU A 55 6.67 1.31 8.47
N GLU A 56 7.70 0.63 7.94
CA GLU A 56 8.15 0.85 6.56
C GLU A 56 7.05 0.48 5.55
N ALA A 57 6.34 -0.63 5.77
CA ALA A 57 5.23 -1.03 4.90
C ALA A 57 4.15 0.06 4.82
N LEU A 58 3.78 0.62 5.97
CA LEU A 58 2.79 1.68 6.08
C LEU A 58 3.19 2.92 5.29
N ASP A 59 4.43 3.39 5.48
CA ASP A 59 4.92 4.59 4.81
C ASP A 59 4.88 4.43 3.28
N HIS A 60 5.29 3.28 2.77
CA HIS A 60 5.23 2.96 1.34
C HIS A 60 3.80 2.83 0.81
N TYR A 61 2.85 2.29 1.59
CA TYR A 61 1.45 2.24 1.15
C TYR A 61 0.83 3.65 1.06
N LEU A 62 1.16 4.53 2.00
CA LEU A 62 0.70 5.91 1.96
C LEU A 62 1.33 6.66 0.78
N GLU A 63 2.64 6.52 0.57
CA GLU A 63 3.34 7.10 -0.58
C GLU A 63 2.77 6.59 -1.91
N ALA A 64 2.53 5.28 -2.04
CA ALA A 64 1.92 4.71 -3.23
C ALA A 64 0.51 5.28 -3.49
N ALA A 65 -0.26 5.53 -2.44
CA ALA A 65 -1.59 6.14 -2.57
C ALA A 65 -1.52 7.57 -3.10
N GLU A 66 -0.57 8.38 -2.61
CA GLU A 66 -0.34 9.74 -3.10
C GLU A 66 0.22 9.74 -4.52
N GLN A 67 1.19 8.88 -4.83
CA GLN A 67 1.82 8.82 -6.16
C GLN A 67 0.82 8.38 -7.23
N ALA A 68 -0.10 7.47 -6.89
CA ALA A 68 -1.15 7.05 -7.82
C ALA A 68 -2.10 8.20 -8.18
N ASP A 69 -2.47 9.02 -7.19
CA ASP A 69 -3.41 10.15 -7.29
C ASP A 69 -4.64 9.86 -8.19
N ASN A 70 -5.27 8.69 -8.00
CA ASN A 70 -6.40 8.29 -8.83
C ASN A 70 -7.39 7.36 -8.12
N GLU A 71 -8.63 7.34 -8.62
CA GLU A 71 -9.74 6.58 -8.01
C GLU A 71 -9.60 5.05 -8.12
N PHE A 72 -8.65 4.54 -8.89
CA PHE A 72 -8.46 3.12 -9.09
C PHE A 72 -7.45 2.50 -8.12
N LEU A 73 -6.29 3.14 -7.92
CA LEU A 73 -5.19 2.61 -7.11
C LEU A 73 -5.12 3.23 -5.71
N SER A 74 -5.32 4.55 -5.57
CA SER A 74 -5.20 5.22 -4.27
C SER A 74 -6.08 4.59 -3.18
N PRO A 75 -7.39 4.28 -3.40
CA PRO A 75 -8.18 3.63 -2.35
C PRO A 75 -7.73 2.19 -2.05
N VAL A 76 -7.08 1.50 -2.98
CA VAL A 76 -6.52 0.16 -2.75
C VAL A 76 -5.34 0.24 -1.79
N PHE A 77 -4.43 1.19 -2.00
CA PHE A 77 -3.25 1.37 -1.16
C PHE A 77 -3.59 1.97 0.20
N LEU A 78 -4.53 2.93 0.26
CA LEU A 78 -5.07 3.43 1.53
C LEU A 78 -5.73 2.32 2.35
N MET A 79 -6.39 1.34 1.71
CA MET A 79 -6.94 0.19 2.43
C MET A 79 -5.85 -0.64 3.11
N LYS A 80 -4.72 -0.87 2.42
CA LYS A 80 -3.55 -1.56 3.00
C LYS A 80 -2.95 -0.76 4.14
N ALA A 81 -2.79 0.56 3.99
CA ALA A 81 -2.31 1.45 5.06
C ALA A 81 -3.22 1.39 6.30
N GLY A 82 -4.53 1.52 6.13
CA GLY A 82 -5.49 1.44 7.23
C GLY A 82 -5.46 0.09 7.94
N GLN A 83 -5.35 -1.01 7.19
CA GLN A 83 -5.19 -2.36 7.78
C GLN A 83 -3.86 -2.51 8.52
N THR A 84 -2.80 -1.88 8.02
CA THR A 84 -1.49 -1.87 8.68
C THR A 84 -1.54 -1.12 10.01
N TYR A 85 -2.20 0.04 10.04
CA TYR A 85 -2.49 0.73 11.30
C TYR A 85 -3.28 -0.14 12.29
N GLU A 86 -4.27 -0.91 11.83
CA GLU A 86 -4.98 -1.88 12.69
C GLU A 86 -4.05 -2.96 13.26
N LEU A 87 -3.15 -3.51 12.44
CA LEU A 87 -2.16 -4.51 12.88
C LEU A 87 -1.22 -3.95 13.95
N MET A 88 -0.87 -2.67 13.84
CA MET A 88 -0.08 -1.94 14.83
C MET A 88 -0.90 -1.49 16.04
N ASN A 89 -2.20 -1.81 16.10
CA ASN A 89 -3.17 -1.34 17.11
C ASN A 89 -3.35 0.19 17.15
N ASN A 90 -2.97 0.88 16.09
CA ASN A 90 -3.20 2.32 15.94
C ASN A 90 -4.57 2.58 15.30
N TYR A 91 -5.62 2.24 16.03
CA TYR A 91 -6.99 2.28 15.51
C TYR A 91 -7.48 3.68 15.16
N GLN A 92 -6.95 4.73 15.81
CA GLN A 92 -7.33 6.11 15.52
C GLN A 92 -6.84 6.53 14.13
N GLU A 93 -5.59 6.21 13.79
CA GLU A 93 -5.06 6.51 12.46
C GLU A 93 -5.66 5.61 11.37
N ALA A 94 -5.96 4.35 11.69
CA ALA A 94 -6.74 3.49 10.79
C ALA A 94 -8.09 4.12 10.42
N ILE A 95 -8.83 4.64 11.41
CA ILE A 95 -10.09 5.35 11.18
C ILE A 95 -9.88 6.60 10.31
N ASN A 96 -8.81 7.37 10.52
CA ASN A 96 -8.53 8.57 9.73
C ASN A 96 -8.32 8.21 8.24
N VAL A 97 -7.52 7.18 7.96
CA VAL A 97 -7.30 6.68 6.59
C VAL A 97 -8.60 6.14 5.98
N TYR A 98 -9.39 5.38 6.73
CA TYR A 98 -10.67 4.87 6.23
C TYR A 98 -11.69 5.96 5.95
N LYS A 99 -11.74 7.01 6.78
CA LYS A 99 -12.59 8.18 6.50
C LYS A 99 -12.15 8.93 5.25
N ARG A 100 -10.85 9.00 5.00
CA ARG A 100 -10.33 9.53 3.74
C ARG A 100 -10.85 8.73 2.54
N ILE A 101 -10.84 7.39 2.64
CA ILE A 101 -11.43 6.52 1.61
C ILE A 101 -12.93 6.82 1.40
N GLU A 102 -13.66 6.97 2.51
CA GLU A 102 -15.08 7.28 2.52
C GLU A 102 -15.41 8.61 1.83
N SER A 103 -14.59 9.65 2.05
CA SER A 103 -14.85 11.01 1.56
C SER A 103 -14.30 11.33 0.17
N GLU A 104 -13.24 10.65 -0.26
CA GLU A 104 -12.51 11.00 -1.50
C GLU A 104 -12.84 10.05 -2.66
N PHE A 105 -13.16 8.77 -2.41
CA PHE A 105 -13.24 7.75 -3.46
C PHE A 105 -14.64 7.12 -3.62
N TYR A 106 -15.59 7.93 -4.05
CA TYR A 106 -17.00 7.55 -4.23
C TYR A 106 -17.18 6.42 -5.25
N ASN A 107 -18.15 5.52 -4.99
CA ASN A 107 -18.51 4.39 -5.87
C ASN A 107 -17.41 3.33 -6.09
N THR A 108 -16.29 3.39 -5.37
CA THR A 108 -15.28 2.32 -5.35
C THR A 108 -15.75 1.13 -4.50
N GLN A 109 -15.17 -0.04 -4.70
CA GLN A 109 -15.48 -1.21 -3.86
C GLN A 109 -15.03 -0.97 -2.41
N GLN A 110 -13.87 -0.35 -2.24
CA GLN A 110 -13.26 -0.01 -0.97
C GLN A 110 -14.17 0.90 -0.16
N GLN A 111 -14.71 1.96 -0.79
CA GLN A 111 -15.66 2.85 -0.13
C GLN A 111 -16.95 2.13 0.27
N ARG A 112 -17.50 1.24 -0.56
CA ARG A 112 -18.73 0.50 -0.21
C ARG A 112 -18.58 -0.35 1.06
N ASP A 113 -17.40 -0.91 1.27
CA ASP A 113 -17.12 -1.78 2.41
C ASP A 113 -16.53 -1.02 3.62
N ILE A 114 -16.21 0.27 3.47
CA ILE A 114 -15.36 1.02 4.42
C ILE A 114 -15.98 1.18 5.81
N GLU A 115 -17.30 1.35 5.88
CA GLU A 115 -18.02 1.54 7.14
C GLU A 115 -17.82 0.34 8.08
N LYS A 116 -17.67 -0.87 7.54
CA LYS A 116 -17.37 -2.07 8.33
C LYS A 116 -16.01 -1.96 9.03
N TYR A 117 -15.01 -1.41 8.35
CA TYR A 117 -13.66 -1.26 8.87
C TYR A 117 -13.60 -0.15 9.93
N ILE A 118 -14.26 0.99 9.67
CA ILE A 118 -14.39 2.09 10.63
C ILE A 118 -15.02 1.60 11.94
N LYS A 119 -16.20 0.96 11.86
CA LYS A 119 -16.89 0.42 13.05
C LYS A 119 -16.04 -0.61 13.80
N ARG A 120 -15.27 -1.43 13.08
CA ARG A 120 -14.37 -2.41 13.71
C ARG A 120 -13.29 -1.72 14.55
N CYS A 121 -12.69 -0.65 14.02
CA CYS A 121 -11.68 0.13 14.74
C CYS A 121 -12.29 0.86 15.94
N GLU A 122 -13.49 1.45 15.79
CA GLU A 122 -14.20 2.15 16.88
C GLU A 122 -14.49 1.23 18.07
N MET A 123 -14.78 -0.05 17.84
CA MET A 123 -14.98 -1.04 18.90
C MET A 123 -13.69 -1.43 19.66
N LYS A 124 -12.52 -1.03 19.15
CA LYS A 124 -11.20 -1.35 19.71
C LYS A 124 -10.53 -0.17 20.43
N GLN A 125 -11.12 1.02 20.32
CA GLN A 125 -10.74 2.22 21.08
C GLN A 125 -11.26 2.13 22.52
#